data_AF-A0A1G6X9B0-F1
#
_entry.id   AF-A0A1G6X9B0-F1
#
_cell.length_a   1.000
_cell.length_b   1.000
_cell.length_c   1.000
_cell.angle_alpha   90.00
_cell.angle_beta   90.00
_cell.angle_gamma   90.00
#
_symmetry.space_group_name_H-M   'P 1'
#
loop_
_entity.id
_entity.type
_entity.pdbx_description
1 polymer ?
#
loop_
_entity_poly.entity_id
_entity_poly.type
_entity_poly.pdbx_seq_one_letter_code
_entity_poly.pdbx_strand_id
1 'polypeptide(L)' 'MFFNNAKCDVYIGTGTGKKLMDEIENAKRSVKIVSPFLSPFLVKRLIALHSNGIGVQLITTDTIEDF' A
#
# COMPACT_ATOMS: atom_id res chain seq x y z
N MET A 1 -21.28 3.75 -10.82
CA MET A 1 -20.15 3.69 -9.88
C MET A 1 -20.52 2.71 -8.78
N PHE A 2 -19.89 1.53 -8.73
CA PHE A 2 -20.16 0.54 -7.68
C PHE A 2 -19.54 1.05 -6.37
N PHE A 3 -20.33 1.75 -5.56
CA PHE A 3 -19.96 2.06 -4.18
C PHE A 3 -20.30 0.84 -3.32
N ASN A 4 -19.32 -0.03 -3.09
CA ASN A 4 -19.44 -1.22 -2.23
C ASN A 4 -19.48 -0.86 -0.73
N ASN A 5 -20.28 0.13 -0.33
CA ASN A 5 -20.43 0.63 1.04
C ASN A 5 -19.09 0.71 1.82
N ALA A 6 -18.01 1.00 1.10
CA ALA A 6 -16.66 0.83 1.59
C ALA A 6 -16.39 1.97 2.57
N LYS A 7 -16.04 1.61 3.80
CA LYS A 7 -15.55 2.57 4.79
C LYS A 7 -14.08 2.82 4.50
N CYS A 8 -13.79 3.82 3.68
CA CYS A 8 -12.43 4.22 3.34
C CYS A 8 -12.28 5.74 3.38
N ASP A 9 -11.05 6.16 3.69
CA ASP A 9 -10.62 7.54 3.52
C ASP A 9 -10.06 7.72 2.09
N VAL A 10 -10.35 8.86 1.49
CA VAL A 10 -9.85 9.24 0.16
C VAL A 10 -8.89 10.40 0.34
N TYR A 11 -7.66 10.22 -0.13
CA TYR A 11 -6.60 11.23 -0.05
C TYR A 11 -6.17 11.65 -1.45
N ILE A 12 -6.17 12.96 -1.72
CA ILE A 12 -5.82 13.55 -3.02
C ILE A 12 -4.96 14.80 -2.79
N GLY A 13 -3.88 14.95 -3.56
CA GLY A 13 -3.00 16.12 -3.53
C GLY A 13 -1.60 15.85 -2.97
N THR A 14 -0.75 16.89 -2.98
CA THR A 14 0.63 16.83 -2.49
C THR A 14 0.66 16.51 -0.99
N GLY A 15 1.67 15.75 -0.55
CA GLY A 15 1.81 15.34 0.86
C GLY A 15 1.01 14.10 1.29
N THR A 16 0.01 13.68 0.49
CA THR A 16 -0.78 12.45 0.72
C THR A 16 0.09 11.20 0.89
N GLY A 17 1.17 11.08 0.11
CA GLY A 17 2.08 9.93 0.18
C GLY A 17 2.68 9.71 1.57
N LYS A 18 2.97 10.79 2.33
CA LYS A 18 3.48 10.66 3.69
C LYS A 18 2.46 10.01 4.62
N LYS A 19 1.21 10.50 4.59
CA LYS A 19 0.13 9.95 5.42
C LYS A 19 -0.16 8.48 5.07
N LEU A 20 -0.18 8.16 3.77
CA LEU A 20 -0.34 6.79 3.30
C LEU A 20 0.76 5.88 3.87
N MET A 21 2.02 6.33 3.83
CA MET A 21 3.14 5.56 4.38
C MET A 21 3.04 5.41 5.90
N ASP A 22 2.67 6.47 6.63
CA ASP A 22 2.46 6.40 8.07
C ASP A 22 1.36 5.38 8.44
N GLU A 23 0.28 5.30 7.67
CA GLU A 23 -0.79 4.32 7.87
C GLU A 23 -0.34 2.88 7.56
N ILE A 24 0.45 2.69 6.49
CA ILE A 24 1.04 1.38 6.14
C ILE A 24 1.98 0.90 7.26
N GLU A 25 2.89 1.75 7.73
CA GLU A 25 3.87 1.40 8.76
C GLU A 25 3.22 1.11 10.13
N ASN A 26 2.05 1.70 10.41
CA ASN A 26 1.32 1.48 11.65
C ASN A 26 0.31 0.33 11.60
N ALA A 27 0.19 -0.38 10.48
CA ALA A 27 -0.76 -1.48 10.30
C ALA A 27 -0.60 -2.57 11.38
N LYS A 28 -1.72 -3.02 11.95
CA LYS A 28 -1.72 -3.97 13.09
C LYS A 28 -2.03 -5.42 12.71
N ARG A 29 -2.61 -5.66 11.53
CA ARG A 29 -3.05 -7.00 11.11
C ARG A 29 -2.63 -7.31 9.69
N SER A 30 -2.95 -6.43 8.76
CA SER A 30 -2.64 -6.66 7.34
C SER A 30 -2.55 -5.37 6.54
N VAL A 31 -1.78 -5.43 5.45
CA VAL A 31 -1.72 -4.42 4.40
C VAL A 31 -2.00 -5.09 3.06
N LYS A 32 -2.96 -4.54 2.31
CA LYS A 32 -3.24 -4.95 0.93
C LYS A 32 -3.04 -3.76 0.01
N ILE A 33 -2.12 -3.89 -0.95
CA ILE A 33 -1.85 -2.86 -1.95
C ILE A 33 -2.19 -3.41 -3.33
N VAL A 34 -2.93 -2.59 -4.09
CA VAL A 34 -3.21 -2.82 -5.50
C VAL A 34 -2.63 -1.65 -6.25
N SER A 35 -1.51 -1.86 -6.92
CA SER A 35 -0.83 -0.78 -7.65
C SER A 35 -0.02 -1.35 -8.81
N PRO A 36 -0.14 -0.78 -10.03
CA PRO A 36 0.78 -1.06 -11.12
C PRO A 36 2.15 -0.40 -10.91
N PHE A 37 2.27 0.54 -9.96
CA PHE A 37 3.51 1.28 -9.70
C PHE A 37 4.06 0.92 -8.32
N LEU A 38 5.34 0.53 -8.28
CA LEU A 38 6.02 0.10 -7.07
C LEU A 38 7.36 0.81 -6.96
N SER A 39 7.55 1.58 -5.88
CA SER A 39 8.86 2.10 -5.56
C SER A 39 9.65 1.05 -4.76
N PRO A 40 10.99 0.97 -4.94
CA PRO A 40 11.84 0.12 -4.10
C PRO A 40 11.69 0.41 -2.60
N PHE A 41 11.39 1.67 -2.25
CA PHE A 41 11.11 2.06 -0.87
C PHE A 41 9.85 1.38 -0.31
N LEU A 42 8.73 1.42 -1.05
CA LEU A 42 7.48 0.78 -0.64
C LEU A 42 7.67 -0.72 -0.45
N VAL A 43 8.32 -1.39 -1.41
CA VAL A 43 8.56 -2.84 -1.35
C VAL A 43 9.40 -3.22 -0.12
N LYS A 44 10.47 -2.46 0.19
CA LYS A 44 11.27 -2.69 1.40
C LYS A 44 10.44 -2.58 2.68
N ARG A 45 9.51 -1.63 2.76
CA ARG A 45 8.61 -1.48 3.91
C ARG A 45 7.62 -2.62 4.02
N LEU A 46 7.04 -3.06 2.90
CA LEU A 46 6.15 -4.23 2.86
C LEU A 46 6.85 -5.50 3.33
N ILE A 47 8.10 -5.72 2.91
CA ILE A 47 8.91 -6.85 3.38
C ILE A 47 9.15 -6.75 4.89
N ALA A 48 9.48 -5.56 5.41
CA ALA A 48 9.68 -5.36 6.85
C ALA A 48 8.41 -5.64 7.67
N LEU A 49 7.24 -5.21 7.19
CA LEU A 49 5.96 -5.51 7.83
C LEU A 49 5.67 -7.01 7.84
N HIS A 50 5.89 -7.69 6.72
CA HIS A 50 5.73 -9.14 6.61
C HIS A 50 6.65 -9.88 7.61
N SER A 51 7.92 -9.48 7.71
CA SER A 51 8.86 -10.02 8.69
C SER A 51 8.42 -9.82 10.15
N ASN A 52 7.61 -8.79 10.42
CA ASN A 52 7.02 -8.54 11.74
C ASN A 52 5.68 -9.27 11.97
N GLY A 53 5.30 -10.20 11.09
CA GLY A 53 4.08 -10.99 11.22
C GLY A 53 2.80 -10.29 10.75
N ILE A 54 2.91 -9.13 10.07
CA ILE A 54 1.77 -8.46 9.45
C ILE A 54 1.46 -9.14 8.12
N GLY A 55 0.19 -9.48 7.87
CA GLY A 55 -0.22 -10.08 6.60
C GLY A 55 -0.09 -9.08 5.45
N VAL A 56 0.74 -9.39 4.44
CA VAL A 56 0.95 -8.49 3.31
C VAL A 56 0.47 -9.16 2.01
N GLN A 57 -0.39 -8.44 1.27
CA GLN A 57 -0.79 -8.83 -0.09
C GLN A 57 -0.49 -7.69 -1.05
N LEU A 58 0.29 -7.98 -2.08
CA LEU A 58 0.57 -7.06 -3.17
C LEU A 58 0.00 -7.62 -4.46
N ILE A 59 -0.87 -6.85 -5.12
CA ILE A 59 -1.42 -7.15 -6.44
C ILE A 59 -0.90 -6.08 -7.38
N THR A 60 -0.15 -6.49 -8.40
CA THR A 60 0.51 -5.59 -9.35
C THR A 60 0.37 -6.12 -10.77
N THR A 61 0.86 -5.36 -11.74
CA THR A 61 0.87 -5.77 -13.15
C THR A 61 1.94 -6.82 -13.40
N ASP A 62 1.74 -7.65 -14.43
CA ASP A 62 2.73 -8.67 -14.81
C ASP A 62 4.06 -8.03 -15.26
N THR A 63 3.98 -6.81 -15.80
CA THR A 63 5.13 -5.98 -16.16
C THR A 63 5.43 -5.02 -15.01
N ILE A 64 6.63 -5.14 -14.43
CA ILE A 64 7.16 -4.16 -13.47
C ILE A 64 8.01 -3.19 -14.28
N GLU A 65 7.47 -2.00 -14.55
CA GLU A 65 8.23 -0.90 -15.14
C GLU A 65 9.03 -0.20 -14.03
N ASP A 66 10.36 -0.17 -14.16
CA ASP A 66 11.25 0.55 -13.25
C ASP A 66 11.17 2.05 -13.62
N PHE A 67 10.54 2.86 -12.76
CA PHE A 67 10.41 4.32 -12.90
C PHE A 67 11.26 5.06 -11.88
#